data_AF-A0A650CL90-F1
#
_entry.id   AF-A0A650CL90-F1
#
_cell.length_a   1.000
_cell.length_b   1.000
_cell.length_c   1.000
_cell.angle_alpha   90.00
_cell.angle_beta   90.00
_cell.angle_gamma   90.00
#
_symmetry.space_group_name_H-M   'P 1'
#
loop_
_entity.id
_entity.type
_entity.pdbx_description
1 polymer ?
#
loop_
_entity_poly.entity_id
_entity_poly.type
_entity_poly.pdbx_seq_one_letter_code
_entity_poly.pdbx_strand_id
1 'polypeptide(L)'
;MEYKLRDIVNDNGEVVNVPKGFSAIMLDKRLMLIRGRNSIILVKVFNNLYAMRAVINGKMYYRFVTYDSKIIENGSIVLPRRYKDNNIMKALDLVIRKLEEVEDVDKIKDAIFYLYLAKNCLKGDKQSCTELEEQLFFEAEP
;
A
#
# COMPACT_ATOMS: atom_id res chain seq x y z
N MET A 1 -17.38 5.95 -15.27
CA MET A 1 -17.59 5.90 -13.81
C MET A 1 -16.23 5.72 -13.15
N GLU A 2 -15.95 6.52 -12.13
CA GLU A 2 -14.64 6.61 -11.46
C GLU A 2 -14.82 6.30 -9.97
N TYR A 3 -13.84 5.60 -9.39
CA TYR A 3 -13.76 5.34 -7.96
C TYR A 3 -12.37 5.72 -7.45
N LYS A 4 -12.34 6.65 -6.50
CA LYS A 4 -11.18 6.96 -5.67
C LYS A 4 -11.12 5.99 -4.49
N LEU A 5 -9.97 5.92 -3.82
CA LEU A 5 -9.81 5.04 -2.66
C LEU A 5 -10.81 5.34 -1.55
N ARG A 6 -11.06 6.62 -1.25
CA ARG A 6 -12.06 7.05 -0.26
C ARG A 6 -13.48 6.63 -0.57
N ASP A 7 -13.78 6.36 -1.84
CA ASP A 7 -15.09 5.88 -2.25
C ASP A 7 -15.23 4.39 -1.95
N ILE A 8 -14.12 3.68 -1.71
CA ILE A 8 -14.05 2.22 -1.52
C ILE A 8 -13.86 1.88 -0.04
N VAL A 9 -13.00 2.61 0.68
CA VAL A 9 -12.69 2.38 2.10
C VAL A 9 -12.79 3.67 2.92
N ASN A 10 -13.22 3.55 4.19
CA ASN A 10 -13.24 4.65 5.16
C ASN A 10 -11.90 4.77 5.90
N ASP A 11 -11.77 5.81 6.73
CA ASP A 11 -10.60 6.10 7.57
C ASP A 11 -10.16 4.92 8.45
N ASN A 12 -11.07 4.00 8.80
CA ASN A 12 -10.75 2.82 9.61
C ASN A 12 -10.27 1.62 8.77
N GLY A 13 -10.30 1.73 7.44
CA GLY A 13 -9.96 0.65 6.51
C GLY A 13 -11.09 -0.33 6.24
N GLU A 14 -12.32 0.03 6.62
CA GLU A 14 -13.52 -0.76 6.33
C GLU A 14 -14.06 -0.42 4.95
N VAL A 15 -14.72 -1.39 4.31
CA VAL A 15 -15.30 -1.22 2.98
C VAL A 15 -16.57 -0.38 3.06
N VAL A 16 -16.60 0.73 2.34
CA VAL A 16 -17.77 1.62 2.23
C VAL A 16 -18.57 1.33 0.98
N ASN A 17 -17.88 1.04 -0.13
CA ASN A 17 -18.52 0.74 -1.41
C ASN A 17 -17.68 -0.25 -2.21
N VAL A 18 -18.36 -1.05 -3.02
CA VAL A 18 -17.71 -1.97 -3.95
C VAL A 18 -17.89 -1.46 -5.37
N PRO A 19 -16.79 -1.17 -6.09
CA PRO A 19 -16.86 -0.72 -7.46
C PRO A 19 -17.66 -1.66 -8.36
N LYS A 20 -18.55 -1.10 -9.20
CA LYS A 20 -19.42 -1.90 -10.08
C LYS A 20 -18.62 -2.91 -10.93
N GLY A 21 -19.01 -4.18 -10.85
CA GLY A 21 -18.37 -5.28 -11.57
C GLY A 21 -17.13 -5.85 -10.87
N PHE A 22 -16.83 -5.40 -9.65
CA PHE A 22 -15.86 -6.03 -8.76
C PHE A 22 -16.59 -6.77 -7.63
N SER A 23 -15.96 -7.84 -7.14
CA SER A 23 -16.27 -8.45 -5.85
C SER A 23 -15.26 -7.98 -4.82
N ALA A 24 -15.67 -7.81 -3.56
CA ALA A 24 -14.80 -7.44 -2.46
C ALA A 24 -14.69 -8.56 -1.44
N ILE A 25 -13.49 -8.79 -0.91
CA ILE A 25 -13.20 -9.71 0.19
C ILE A 25 -12.33 -8.98 1.19
N MET A 26 -12.70 -9.01 2.47
CA MET A 26 -11.88 -8.52 3.58
C MET A 26 -11.26 -9.71 4.31
N LEU A 27 -9.93 -9.71 4.43
CA LEU A 27 -9.16 -10.72 5.17
C LEU A 27 -8.08 -10.00 5.97
N ASP A 28 -8.08 -10.12 7.30
CA ASP A 28 -7.07 -9.55 8.19
C ASP A 28 -6.73 -8.07 7.88
N LYS A 29 -7.75 -7.22 7.78
CA LYS A 29 -7.64 -5.78 7.42
C LYS A 29 -7.06 -5.52 6.01
N ARG A 30 -6.99 -6.52 5.14
CA ARG A 30 -6.61 -6.40 3.72
C ARG A 30 -7.85 -6.49 2.86
N LEU A 31 -8.08 -5.46 2.04
CA LEU A 31 -9.16 -5.44 1.08
C LEU A 31 -8.69 -6.03 -0.24
N MET A 32 -9.32 -7.09 -0.69
CA MET A 32 -9.16 -7.62 -2.03
C MET A 32 -10.36 -7.27 -2.91
N LEU A 33 -10.11 -6.63 -4.06
CA LEU A 33 -11.09 -6.39 -5.11
C LEU A 33 -10.80 -7.30 -6.30
N ILE A 34 -11.81 -7.99 -6.83
CA ILE A 34 -11.64 -9.00 -7.90
C ILE A 34 -12.59 -8.69 -9.06
N ARG A 35 -12.07 -8.67 -10.29
CA ARG A 35 -12.85 -8.58 -11.53
C ARG A 35 -12.27 -9.51 -12.59
N GLY A 36 -12.89 -10.68 -12.74
CA GLY A 36 -12.42 -11.71 -13.67
C GLY A 36 -10.98 -12.13 -13.36
N ARG A 37 -10.07 -11.94 -14.33
CA ARG A 37 -8.62 -12.25 -14.16
C ARG A 37 -7.82 -11.11 -13.51
N ASN A 38 -8.46 -10.01 -13.16
CA ASN A 38 -7.82 -8.85 -12.56
C ASN A 38 -8.15 -8.79 -11.07
N SER A 39 -7.20 -8.35 -10.26
CA SER A 39 -7.43 -8.14 -8.83
C SER A 39 -6.63 -6.96 -8.29
N ILE A 40 -7.07 -6.42 -7.16
CA ILE A 40 -6.35 -5.44 -6.37
C ILE A 40 -6.34 -5.95 -4.94
N ILE A 41 -5.20 -5.85 -4.25
CA ILE A 41 -5.09 -5.96 -2.81
C ILE A 41 -4.67 -4.60 -2.29
N LEU A 42 -5.42 -4.09 -1.32
CA LEU A 42 -5.18 -2.83 -0.62
C LEU A 42 -4.89 -3.14 0.84
N VAL A 43 -3.76 -2.64 1.33
CA VAL A 43 -3.35 -2.77 2.73
C VAL A 43 -3.13 -1.37 3.28
N LYS A 44 -3.81 -1.03 4.37
CA LYS A 44 -3.61 0.25 5.04
C LYS A 44 -2.21 0.28 5.64
N VAL A 45 -1.46 1.35 5.38
CA VAL A 45 -0.10 1.54 5.91
C VAL A 45 -0.14 2.59 7.01
N PHE A 46 -0.64 3.79 6.71
CA PHE A 46 -0.69 4.89 7.66
C PHE A 46 -1.75 5.91 7.24
N ASN A 47 -2.64 6.34 8.15
CA ASN A 47 -3.69 7.31 7.87
C ASN A 47 -4.42 7.06 6.52
N ASN A 48 -4.31 7.99 5.58
CA ASN A 48 -4.95 7.94 4.27
C ASN A 48 -4.08 7.25 3.18
N LEU A 49 -3.00 6.56 3.56
CA LEU A 49 -2.03 5.90 2.68
C LEU A 49 -2.18 4.37 2.71
N TYR A 50 -2.31 3.78 1.52
CA TYR A 50 -2.45 2.34 1.31
C TYR A 50 -1.40 1.82 0.34
N ALA A 51 -0.87 0.65 0.64
CA ALA A 51 -0.11 -0.15 -0.31
C ALA A 51 -1.08 -0.92 -1.21
N MET A 52 -0.92 -0.78 -2.52
CA MET A 52 -1.75 -1.43 -3.52
C MET A 52 -0.90 -2.42 -4.34
N ARG A 53 -1.34 -3.68 -4.38
CA ARG A 53 -0.88 -4.67 -5.35
C ARG A 53 -2.01 -4.95 -6.33
N ALA A 54 -1.80 -4.71 -7.62
CA ALA A 54 -2.77 -5.04 -8.66
C ALA A 54 -2.25 -6.14 -9.57
N VAL A 55 -3.10 -7.11 -9.90
CA VAL A 55 -2.87 -8.09 -10.95
C VAL A 55 -3.75 -7.71 -12.14
N ILE A 56 -3.14 -7.46 -13.31
CA ILE A 56 -3.86 -7.13 -14.53
C ILE A 56 -3.34 -8.02 -15.65
N ASN A 57 -4.21 -8.83 -16.24
CA ASN A 57 -3.86 -9.78 -17.30
C ASN A 57 -2.61 -10.62 -16.97
N GLY A 58 -2.51 -11.09 -15.73
CA GLY A 58 -1.39 -11.91 -15.24
C GLY A 58 -0.11 -11.15 -14.86
N LYS A 59 -0.05 -9.83 -15.06
CA LYS A 59 1.08 -8.99 -14.63
C LYS A 59 0.79 -8.34 -13.28
N MET A 60 1.80 -8.34 -12.40
CA MET A 60 1.71 -7.72 -11.08
C MET A 60 2.24 -6.29 -11.10
N TYR A 61 1.56 -5.40 -10.39
CA TYR A 61 1.91 -4.00 -10.25
C TYR A 61 1.80 -3.59 -8.78
N TYR A 62 2.72 -2.75 -8.31
CA TYR A 62 2.75 -2.26 -6.94
C TYR A 62 2.79 -0.73 -6.93
N ARG A 63 1.99 -0.09 -6.09
CA ARG A 63 2.05 1.37 -5.87
C ARG A 63 1.45 1.73 -4.52
N PHE A 64 1.86 2.88 -3.99
CA PHE A 64 1.11 3.52 -2.93
C PHE A 64 -0.05 4.33 -3.53
N VAL A 65 -1.14 4.40 -2.78
CA VAL A 65 -2.35 5.14 -3.13
C VAL A 65 -2.85 5.89 -1.92
N THR A 66 -3.30 7.11 -2.15
CA THR A 66 -3.96 7.96 -1.17
C THR A 66 -5.46 7.99 -1.38
N TYR A 67 -6.21 8.60 -0.47
CA TYR A 67 -7.68 8.71 -0.54
C TYR A 67 -8.19 9.34 -1.83
N ASP A 68 -7.46 10.32 -2.34
CA ASP A 68 -7.79 11.01 -3.59
C ASP A 68 -7.27 10.29 -4.84
N SER A 69 -6.48 9.22 -4.66
CA SER A 69 -5.99 8.43 -5.79
C SER A 69 -7.15 7.69 -6.45
N LYS A 70 -7.29 7.90 -7.76
CA LYS A 70 -8.16 7.09 -8.60
C LYS A 70 -7.61 5.66 -8.66
N ILE A 71 -8.45 4.69 -8.29
CA ILE A 71 -8.12 3.27 -8.28
C ILE A 71 -8.77 2.57 -9.46
N ILE A 72 -10.01 2.94 -9.79
CA ILE A 72 -10.78 2.36 -10.89
C ILE A 72 -11.40 3.48 -11.74
N GLU A 73 -11.25 3.38 -13.05
CA GLU A 73 -11.83 4.31 -14.02
C GLU A 73 -12.40 3.51 -15.19
N ASN A 74 -13.66 3.76 -15.50
CA ASN A 74 -14.40 3.04 -16.55
C ASN A 74 -14.36 1.51 -16.37
N GLY A 75 -14.40 1.08 -15.10
CA GLY A 75 -14.32 -0.32 -14.67
C GLY A 75 -12.90 -0.92 -14.71
N SER A 76 -11.92 -0.22 -15.26
CA SER A 76 -10.54 -0.72 -15.34
C SER A 76 -9.73 -0.23 -14.14
N ILE A 77 -8.81 -1.08 -13.67
CA ILE A 77 -7.83 -0.69 -12.64
C ILE A 77 -6.91 0.37 -13.25
N VAL A 78 -6.81 1.53 -12.60
CA VAL A 78 -5.99 2.64 -13.08
C VAL A 78 -4.53 2.38 -12.71
N LEU A 79 -3.72 2.12 -13.74
CA LEU A 79 -2.27 2.21 -13.62
C LEU A 79 -1.83 3.59 -14.12
N PRO A 80 -0.94 4.30 -13.41
CA PRO A 80 -0.38 5.54 -13.94
C PRO A 80 0.40 5.23 -15.21
N ARG A 81 0.24 6.06 -16.25
CA ARG A 81 0.86 5.90 -17.58
C ARG A 81 2.40 5.75 -17.58
N ARG A 82 3.08 5.96 -16.44
CA ARG A 82 4.54 5.90 -16.28
C ARG A 82 5.03 4.89 -15.23
N TYR A 83 4.25 3.88 -14.84
CA TYR A 83 4.80 2.78 -14.03
C TYR A 83 5.54 1.77 -14.94
N LYS A 84 6.81 2.07 -15.21
CA LYS A 84 7.84 1.03 -15.36
C LYS A 84 8.23 0.62 -13.94
N ASP A 85 8.43 -0.67 -13.71
CA ASP A 85 8.88 -1.23 -12.43
C ASP A 85 10.05 -0.45 -11.80
N ASN A 86 10.14 -0.47 -10.45
CA ASN A 86 11.15 0.12 -9.54
C ASN A 86 10.90 1.49 -8.85
N ASN A 87 9.72 2.10 -8.93
CA ASN A 87 9.51 3.40 -8.25
C ASN A 87 9.23 3.33 -6.73
N ILE A 88 8.79 2.19 -6.18
CA ILE A 88 8.57 2.08 -4.72
C ILE A 88 9.90 2.19 -3.96
N MET A 89 10.95 1.57 -4.46
CA MET A 89 12.28 1.62 -3.82
C MET A 89 12.85 3.04 -3.84
N LYS A 90 12.76 3.72 -4.99
CA LYS A 90 13.20 5.11 -5.11
C LYS A 90 12.35 6.07 -4.28
N ALA A 91 11.05 5.83 -4.16
CA ALA A 91 10.16 6.63 -3.33
C ALA A 91 10.47 6.42 -1.84
N LEU A 92 10.68 5.18 -1.39
CA LEU A 92 11.13 4.87 -0.03
C LEU A 92 12.47 5.56 0.27
N ASP A 93 13.44 5.49 -0.65
CA ASP A 93 14.73 6.18 -0.51
C ASP A 93 14.57 7.70 -0.35
N LEU A 94 13.69 8.31 -1.13
CA LEU A 94 13.39 9.75 -1.06
C LEU A 94 12.71 10.15 0.25
N VAL A 95 11.78 9.33 0.75
CA VAL A 95 11.08 9.59 2.01
C VAL A 95 12.05 9.48 3.19
N ILE A 96 12.87 8.43 3.23
CA ILE A 96 13.88 8.24 4.28
C ILE A 96 14.84 9.44 4.33
N ARG A 97 15.43 9.84 3.20
CA ARG A 97 16.35 11.00 3.16
C ARG A 97 15.69 12.30 3.62
N LYS A 98 14.44 12.55 3.20
CA LYS A 98 13.73 13.78 3.61
C LYS A 98 13.42 13.80 5.10
N LEU A 99 13.09 12.66 5.69
CA LEU A 99 12.88 12.56 7.13
C LEU A 99 14.19 12.84 7.89
N GLU A 100 15.30 12.25 7.44
CA GLU A 100 16.64 12.50 7.99
C GLU A 100 17.09 13.98 7.86
N GLU A 101 16.61 14.71 6.84
CA GLU A 101 16.98 16.10 6.57
C GLU A 101 16.14 17.14 7.36
N VAL A 102 14.90 16.82 7.72
CA VAL A 102 13.93 17.82 8.23
C VAL A 102 13.69 17.73 9.73
N GLU A 103 13.88 16.56 10.34
CA GLU A 103 13.54 16.33 11.74
C GLU A 103 14.76 15.97 12.59
N ASP A 104 14.63 16.20 13.90
CA ASP A 104 15.61 15.72 14.88
C ASP A 104 15.60 14.19 14.86
N VAL A 105 16.70 13.59 14.39
CA VAL A 105 16.80 12.15 14.09
C VAL A 105 16.39 11.30 15.30
N ASP A 106 16.66 11.77 16.52
CA ASP A 106 16.30 11.08 17.76
C ASP A 106 14.78 10.92 17.96
N LYS A 107 13.97 11.77 17.34
CA LYS A 107 12.49 11.73 17.41
C LYS A 107 11.85 10.83 16.36
N ILE A 108 12.55 10.53 15.27
CA ILE A 108 12.02 9.78 14.11
C ILE A 108 12.78 8.49 13.83
N LYS A 109 13.76 8.14 14.65
CA LYS A 109 14.63 6.97 14.49
C LYS A 109 13.84 5.67 14.26
N ASP A 110 12.71 5.49 14.96
CA ASP A 110 11.91 4.27 14.87
C ASP A 110 11.15 4.23 13.54
N ALA A 111 10.58 5.36 13.10
CA ALA A 111 9.94 5.47 11.80
C ALA A 111 10.93 5.24 10.64
N ILE A 112 12.14 5.80 10.75
CA ILE A 112 13.23 5.55 9.78
C ILE A 112 13.59 4.06 9.78
N PHE A 113 13.75 3.46 10.95
CA PHE A 113 14.07 2.04 11.11
C PHE A 113 13.03 1.15 10.41
N TYR A 114 11.73 1.38 10.64
CA TYR A 114 10.66 0.63 9.98
C TYR A 114 10.65 0.82 8.46
N LEU A 115 10.95 2.03 7.96
CA LEU A 115 11.06 2.28 6.53
C LEU A 115 12.24 1.52 5.91
N TYR A 116 13.37 1.39 6.61
CA TYR A 116 14.49 0.56 6.17
C TYR A 116 14.15 -0.94 6.19
N LEU A 117 13.44 -1.43 7.22
CA LEU A 117 12.97 -2.82 7.27
C LEU A 117 12.03 -3.12 6.10
N ALA A 118 11.04 -2.26 5.85
CA ALA A 118 10.12 -2.40 4.73
C ALA A 118 10.86 -2.40 3.38
N LYS A 119 11.84 -1.49 3.21
CA LYS A 119 12.69 -1.42 2.03
C LYS A 119 13.48 -2.71 1.82
N ASN A 120 14.11 -3.25 2.85
CA ASN A 120 14.95 -4.46 2.73
C ASN A 120 14.10 -5.71 2.55
N CYS A 121 12.95 -5.80 3.21
CA CYS A 121 11.98 -6.87 2.98
C CYS A 121 11.49 -6.87 1.52
N LEU A 122 11.18 -5.70 0.94
CA LEU A 122 10.83 -5.57 -0.48
C LEU A 122 11.96 -5.96 -1.44
N LYS A 123 13.23 -5.94 -1.00
CA LYS A 123 14.38 -6.47 -1.76
C LYS A 123 14.56 -7.99 -1.61
N GLY A 124 13.75 -8.65 -0.78
CA GLY A 124 13.82 -10.08 -0.50
C GLY A 124 14.68 -10.46 0.71
N ASP A 125 15.07 -9.50 1.55
CA ASP A 125 15.76 -9.79 2.80
C ASP A 125 14.80 -10.42 3.83
N LYS A 126 14.98 -11.71 4.11
CA LYS A 126 14.08 -12.49 4.97
C LYS A 126 14.09 -11.99 6.41
N GLN A 127 15.25 -11.61 6.93
CA GLN A 127 15.39 -11.12 8.31
C GLN A 127 14.60 -9.82 8.50
N SER A 128 14.72 -8.89 7.55
CA SER A 128 13.94 -7.64 7.59
C SER A 128 12.44 -7.89 7.47
N CYS A 129 11.99 -8.91 6.73
CA CYS A 129 10.58 -9.27 6.67
C CYS A 129 10.08 -9.83 8.01
N THR A 130 10.85 -10.74 8.63
CA THR A 130 10.51 -11.32 9.93
C THR A 130 10.46 -10.27 11.03
N GLU A 131 11.47 -9.39 11.09
CA GLU A 131 11.50 -8.28 12.07
C GLU A 131 10.31 -7.33 11.86
N LEU A 132 9.98 -7.00 10.60
CA LEU A 132 8.81 -6.17 10.30
C LEU A 132 7.50 -6.84 10.74
N GLU A 133 7.37 -8.15 10.53
CA GLU A 133 6.21 -8.93 10.98
C GLU A 133 6.12 -8.92 12.51
N GLU A 134 7.19 -9.28 13.23
CA GLU A 134 7.23 -9.33 14.69
C GLU A 134 6.85 -7.98 15.32
N GLN A 135 7.42 -6.89 14.83
CA GLN A 135 7.13 -5.54 15.35
C GLN A 135 5.67 -5.11 15.12
N LEU A 136 5.07 -5.45 13.97
CA LEU A 136 3.66 -5.19 13.69
C LEU A 136 2.71 -6.06 14.54
N PHE A 137 3.16 -7.24 14.98
CA PHE A 137 2.40 -8.10 15.89
C PHE A 137 2.48 -7.60 17.35
N PHE A 138 3.64 -7.11 17.81
CA PHE A 138 3.79 -6.57 19.17
C PHE A 138 3.08 -5.23 19.39
N GLU A 139 2.96 -4.38 18.37
CA GLU A 139 2.16 -3.13 18.47
C GLU A 139 0.64 -3.37 18.40
N ALA A 140 0.21 -4.59 18.05
CA ALA A 140 -1.20 -4.94 17.87
C ALA A 140 -1.81 -5.68 19.08
N GLU A 141 -1.02 -6.05 20.09
CA GLU A 141 -1.51 -6.55 21.37
C GLU A 141 -1.66 -5.40 22.38
N PRO A 142 -2.79 -5.31 23.10
CA PRO A 142 -3.09 -4.23 24.04
C PRO A 142 -2.27 -4.28 25.34
#